data_AF-A0AAJ1JY30-F1
#
_entry.id   AF-A0AAJ1JY30-F1
#
_cell.length_a   1.000
_cell.length_b   1.000
_cell.length_c   1.000
_cell.angle_alpha   90.00
_cell.angle_beta   90.00
_cell.angle_gamma   90.00
#
_symmetry.space_group_name_H-M   'P 1'
#
loop_
_entity.id
_entity.type
_entity.pdbx_description
1 polymer ?
#
loop_
_entity_poly.entity_id
_entity_poly.type
_entity_poly.pdbx_seq_one_letter_code
_entity_poly.pdbx_strand_id
1 'polypeptide(L)'
;MKNNIGKITLKEVVELRLEYFKKLTQNIEDDLYEYNCGKLDSYNKIYIDISVMDEKDFLNKYCKEVVNFSSKMNTEKQEYIQKIGFESGKNNAIVEFLAIINPELEYFENVNEF
;
A
#
# COMPACT_ATOMS: atom_id res chain seq x y z
N MET A 1 -14.27 21.88 18.84
CA MET A 1 -12.90 21.32 18.84
C MET A 1 -12.07 22.13 17.84
N LYS A 2 -10.99 22.78 18.30
CA LYS A 2 -10.01 23.34 17.36
C LYS A 2 -9.18 22.17 16.87
N ASN A 3 -9.48 21.69 15.66
CA ASN A 3 -8.63 20.70 15.00
C ASN A 3 -7.33 21.43 14.62
N ASN A 4 -6.35 21.42 15.51
CA ASN A 4 -4.98 21.70 15.12
C ASN A 4 -4.58 20.58 14.17
N ILE A 5 -4.70 20.82 12.87
CA ILE A 5 -4.06 19.98 11.86
C ILE A 5 -2.57 20.28 12.00
N GLY A 6 -1.92 19.60 12.95
CA GLY A 6 -0.48 19.64 13.10
C GLY A 6 0.18 19.13 11.82
N LYS A 7 1.44 19.52 11.59
CA LYS A 7 2.25 18.86 10.56
C LYS A 7 2.36 17.39 10.95
N ILE A 8 1.92 16.50 10.07
CA ILE A 8 2.11 15.05 10.19
C ILE A 8 3.19 14.61 9.22
N THR A 9 4.07 13.72 9.66
CA THR A 9 5.12 13.12 8.85
C THR A 9 4.60 11.89 8.12
N LEU A 10 5.26 11.52 7.02
CA LEU A 10 4.92 10.28 6.29
C LEU A 10 5.03 9.04 7.19
N LYS A 11 6.00 9.03 8.12
CA LYS A 11 6.14 7.95 9.09
C LYS A 11 4.93 7.84 10.01
N GLU A 12 4.46 8.95 10.56
CA GLU A 12 3.24 8.97 11.40
C GLU A 12 2.00 8.53 10.61
N VAL A 13 1.90 8.88 9.32
CA VAL A 13 0.83 8.38 8.45
C VAL A 13 0.87 6.85 8.34
N VAL A 14 2.06 6.27 8.15
CA VAL A 14 2.24 4.81 8.07
C VAL A 14 1.93 4.14 9.40
N GLU A 15 2.35 4.73 10.53
CA GLU A 15 2.04 4.22 11.87
C GLU A 15 0.53 4.17 12.13
N LEU A 16 -0.21 5.23 11.78
CA LEU A 16 -1.67 5.25 11.88
C LEU A 16 -2.34 4.18 11.00
N ARG A 17 -1.82 3.96 9.78
CA ARG A 17 -2.30 2.90 8.89
C ARG A 17 -2.02 1.51 9.47
N LEU A 18 -0.84 1.29 10.03
CA LEU A 18 -0.49 0.04 10.71
C LEU A 18 -1.42 -0.26 11.87
N GLU A 19 -1.68 0.72 12.74
CA GLU A 19 -2.60 0.55 13.86
C GLU A 19 -4.03 0.23 13.40
N TYR A 20 -4.50 0.90 12.35
CA TYR A 20 -5.81 0.64 11.78
C TYR A 20 -5.95 -0.79 11.24
N PHE A 21 -5.02 -1.23 10.38
CA PHE A 21 -5.10 -2.56 9.78
C PHE A 21 -4.84 -3.68 10.79
N LYS A 22 -3.97 -3.48 11.79
CA LYS A 22 -3.81 -4.44 12.90
C LYS A 22 -5.13 -4.71 13.61
N LYS A 23 -5.95 -3.68 13.86
CA LYS A 23 -7.26 -3.83 14.51
C LYS A 23 -8.24 -4.57 13.60
N LEU A 24 -8.26 -4.27 12.31
CA LEU A 24 -9.11 -4.97 11.34
C LEU A 24 -8.76 -6.45 11.23
N THR A 25 -7.48 -6.81 11.23
CA THR A 25 -7.03 -8.21 11.11
C THR A 25 -7.18 -9.01 12.42
N GLN A 26 -7.47 -8.37 13.56
CA GLN A 26 -7.67 -9.05 14.84
C GLN A 26 -9.13 -9.45 15.09
N ASN A 27 -10.09 -8.80 14.42
CA ASN A 27 -11.51 -9.07 14.55
C ASN A 27 -11.95 -9.94 13.35
N ILE A 28 -11.99 -11.26 13.53
CA ILE A 28 -12.18 -12.21 12.42
C ILE A 28 -13.67 -12.55 12.23
N GLU A 29 -14.26 -11.95 11.19
CA GLU A 29 -15.22 -12.49 10.20
C GLU A 29 -15.54 -11.34 9.22
N ASP A 30 -14.57 -10.97 8.38
CA ASP A 30 -14.72 -9.97 7.31
C ASP A 30 -14.29 -10.60 5.99
N ASP A 31 -15.12 -10.47 4.96
CA ASP A 31 -14.82 -10.89 3.58
C ASP A 31 -13.53 -10.23 3.04
N LEU A 32 -13.09 -9.13 3.68
CA LEU A 32 -11.86 -8.40 3.38
C LEU A 32 -10.66 -8.82 4.24
N TYR A 33 -10.74 -9.89 5.04
CA TYR A 33 -9.65 -10.31 5.92
C TYR A 33 -8.30 -10.45 5.18
N GLU A 34 -8.26 -11.22 4.09
CA GLU A 34 -7.03 -11.42 3.31
C GLU A 34 -6.51 -10.10 2.71
N TYR A 35 -7.42 -9.24 2.23
CA TYR A 35 -7.09 -7.92 1.70
C TYR A 35 -6.47 -7.01 2.78
N ASN A 36 -7.04 -7.00 3.98
CA ASN A 36 -6.54 -6.23 5.11
C ASN A 36 -5.19 -6.76 5.61
N CYS A 37 -4.99 -8.09 5.60
CA CYS A 37 -3.69 -8.72 5.87
C CYS A 37 -2.64 -8.28 4.84
N GLY A 38 -3.00 -8.23 3.56
CA GLY A 38 -2.12 -7.72 2.50
C GLY A 38 -1.73 -6.26 2.71
N LYS A 39 -2.69 -5.40 3.06
CA LYS A 39 -2.41 -4.00 3.40
C LYS A 39 -1.46 -3.86 4.59
N LEU A 40 -1.68 -4.64 5.64
CA LEU A 40 -0.83 -4.66 6.82
C LEU A 40 0.60 -5.07 6.48
N ASP A 41 0.79 -6.10 5.65
CA ASP A 41 2.12 -6.54 5.17
C ASP A 41 2.85 -5.41 4.43
N SER A 42 2.21 -4.77 3.45
CA SER A 42 2.80 -3.66 2.70
C SER A 42 3.13 -2.46 3.58
N TYR A 43 2.24 -2.04 4.50
CA TYR A 43 2.54 -0.92 5.39
C TYR A 43 3.70 -1.23 6.36
N ASN A 44 3.90 -2.48 6.78
CA ASN A 44 5.06 -2.85 7.59
C ASN A 44 6.37 -2.69 6.79
N LYS A 45 6.36 -3.06 5.50
CA LYS A 45 7.52 -2.88 4.60
C LYS A 45 7.80 -1.39 4.36
N ILE A 46 6.77 -0.62 4.04
CA ILE A 46 6.85 0.83 3.83
C ILE A 46 7.43 1.51 5.09
N TYR A 47 6.99 1.11 6.27
CA TYR A 47 7.48 1.66 7.54
C TYR A 47 8.98 1.46 7.75
N ILE A 48 9.49 0.28 7.37
CA ILE A 48 10.93 -0.02 7.44
C ILE A 48 11.67 0.82 6.39
N ASP A 49 11.22 0.74 5.14
CA ASP A 49 11.90 1.34 3.99
C ASP A 49 11.98 2.86 4.10
N ILE A 50 10.93 3.53 4.56
CA ILE A 50 10.93 5.00 4.71
C ILE A 50 11.99 5.50 5.71
N SER A 51 12.46 4.61 6.59
CA SER A 51 13.48 4.94 7.58
C SER A 51 14.91 4.64 7.10
N VAL A 52 15.08 3.89 6.01
CA VAL A 52 16.39 3.37 5.57
C VAL A 52 16.71 3.63 4.10
N MET A 53 15.73 4.02 3.28
CA MET A 53 15.89 4.36 1.87
C MET A 53 15.78 5.87 1.67
N ASP A 54 16.49 6.40 0.67
CA ASP A 54 16.21 7.75 0.19
C ASP A 54 14.93 7.78 -0.65
N GLU A 55 14.40 8.98 -0.89
CA GLU A 55 13.14 9.18 -1.60
C GLU A 55 13.15 8.60 -3.02
N LYS A 56 14.27 8.73 -3.74
CA LYS A 56 14.38 8.26 -5.12
C LYS A 56 14.33 6.75 -5.17
N ASP A 57 15.09 6.07 -4.32
CA ASP A 57 15.12 4.61 -4.25
C ASP A 57 13.79 4.05 -3.76
N PHE A 58 13.17 4.72 -2.79
CA PHE A 58 11.83 4.39 -2.31
C PHE A 58 10.79 4.44 -3.44
N LEU A 59 10.70 5.58 -4.15
CA LEU A 59 9.74 5.76 -5.25
C LEU A 59 9.99 4.75 -6.37
N ASN A 60 11.25 4.56 -6.78
CA ASN A 60 11.61 3.60 -7.82
C ASN A 60 11.20 2.17 -7.46
N LYS A 61 11.39 1.75 -6.20
CA LYS A 61 10.99 0.43 -5.73
C LYS A 61 9.47 0.27 -5.82
N TYR A 62 8.73 1.17 -5.20
CA TYR A 62 7.29 1.00 -5.04
C TYR A 62 6.50 1.24 -6.34
N CYS A 63 6.96 2.15 -7.20
CA CYS A 63 6.42 2.29 -8.56
C CYS A 63 6.60 1.00 -9.38
N LYS A 64 7.77 0.35 -9.29
CA LYS A 64 8.01 -0.95 -9.95
C LYS A 64 7.13 -2.06 -9.39
N GLU A 65 6.89 -2.09 -8.08
CA GLU A 65 6.00 -3.08 -7.46
C GLU A 65 4.56 -2.97 -8.00
N VAL A 66 4.03 -1.75 -8.13
CA VAL A 66 2.69 -1.49 -8.71
C VAL A 66 2.60 -1.96 -10.17
N VAL A 67 3.58 -1.61 -11.00
CA VAL A 67 3.62 -2.02 -12.42
C VAL A 67 3.72 -3.55 -12.56
N ASN A 68 4.55 -4.18 -11.73
CA ASN A 68 4.72 -5.63 -11.73
C ASN A 68 3.43 -6.36 -11.32
N PHE A 69 2.69 -5.83 -10.34
CA PHE A 69 1.40 -6.39 -9.93
C PHE A 69 0.37 -6.29 -11.05
N SER A 70 0.22 -5.10 -11.64
CA SER A 70 -0.70 -4.85 -12.77
C SER A 70 -0.43 -5.80 -13.95
N SER A 71 0.86 -6.00 -14.26
CA SER A 71 1.29 -6.90 -15.34
C SER A 71 0.92 -8.36 -15.07
N LYS A 72 1.07 -8.83 -13.81
CA LYS A 72 0.70 -10.20 -13.40
C LYS A 72 -0.81 -10.44 -13.44
N MET A 73 -1.61 -9.45 -13.04
CA MET A 73 -3.07 -9.55 -13.09
C MET A 73 -3.59 -9.65 -14.54
N ASN A 74 -2.91 -9.03 -15.50
CA ASN A 74 -3.28 -9.09 -16.90
C ASN A 74 -2.93 -10.44 -17.57
N THR A 75 -1.97 -11.20 -17.04
CA THR A 75 -1.47 -12.44 -17.65
C THR A 75 -1.99 -13.71 -16.99
N GLU A 76 -2.34 -13.69 -15.71
CA GLU A 76 -2.80 -14.87 -14.97
C GLU A 76 -4.35 -14.98 -14.98
N LYS A 77 -4.90 -16.06 -15.54
CA LYS A 77 -6.30 -16.46 -15.30
C LYS A 77 -6.44 -16.76 -13.81
N GLN A 78 -7.17 -15.91 -13.10
CA GLN A 78 -7.35 -15.89 -11.65
C GLN A 78 -7.72 -17.26 -11.04
N GLU A 79 -6.71 -18.05 -10.66
CA GLU A 79 -6.87 -19.16 -9.73
C GLU A 79 -6.57 -18.66 -8.31
N TYR A 80 -7.54 -18.90 -7.40
CA TYR A 80 -7.54 -18.63 -5.96
C TYR A 80 -7.84 -17.19 -5.48
N ILE A 81 -9.10 -16.99 -5.05
CA ILE A 81 -9.67 -15.74 -4.48
C ILE A 81 -8.86 -15.20 -3.29
N GLN A 82 -8.37 -16.07 -2.39
CA GLN A 82 -7.58 -15.65 -1.21
C GLN A 82 -6.24 -15.02 -1.59
N LYS A 83 -5.52 -15.64 -2.54
CA LYS A 83 -4.24 -15.12 -3.05
C LYS A 83 -4.44 -13.78 -3.77
N ILE A 84 -5.54 -13.63 -4.48
CA ILE A 84 -5.91 -12.36 -5.13
C ILE A 84 -6.22 -11.30 -4.08
N GLY A 85 -6.98 -11.62 -3.04
CA GLY A 85 -7.30 -10.69 -1.95
C GLY A 85 -6.05 -10.12 -1.29
N PHE A 86 -5.14 -11.01 -0.85
CA PHE A 86 -3.89 -10.61 -0.20
C PHE A 86 -2.98 -9.76 -1.11
N GLU A 87 -2.74 -10.21 -2.35
CA GLU A 87 -1.88 -9.46 -3.28
C GLU A 87 -2.53 -8.13 -3.72
N SER A 88 -3.85 -8.08 -3.87
CA SER A 88 -4.58 -6.82 -4.14
C SER A 88 -4.49 -5.85 -2.96
N GLY A 89 -4.56 -6.38 -1.73
CA GLY A 89 -4.35 -5.59 -0.51
C GLY A 89 -2.96 -4.97 -0.48
N LYS A 90 -1.94 -5.75 -0.81
CA LYS A 90 -0.56 -5.26 -0.90
C LYS A 90 -0.40 -4.14 -1.92
N ASN A 91 -0.93 -4.33 -3.14
CA ASN A 91 -0.87 -3.32 -4.20
C ASN A 91 -1.58 -2.03 -3.78
N ASN A 92 -2.81 -2.14 -3.27
CA ASN A 92 -3.57 -0.95 -2.87
C ASN A 92 -2.92 -0.17 -1.74
N ALA A 93 -2.28 -0.83 -0.76
CA ALA A 93 -1.53 -0.10 0.26
C ALA A 93 -0.38 0.73 -0.33
N ILE A 94 0.29 0.22 -1.38
CA ILE A 94 1.36 0.93 -2.07
C ILE A 94 0.79 2.11 -2.85
N VAL A 95 -0.24 1.90 -3.67
CA VAL A 95 -0.89 2.98 -4.45
C VAL A 95 -1.44 4.07 -3.53
N GLU A 96 -2.15 3.69 -2.47
CA GLU A 96 -2.68 4.62 -1.46
C GLU A 96 -1.57 5.42 -0.79
N PHE A 97 -0.40 4.81 -0.53
CA PHE A 97 0.72 5.52 0.08
C PHE A 97 1.43 6.45 -0.91
N LEU A 98 1.65 6.02 -2.15
CA LEU A 98 2.25 6.85 -3.20
C LEU A 98 1.38 8.08 -3.50
N ALA A 99 0.05 7.93 -3.49
CA ALA A 99 -0.90 9.04 -3.65
C ALA A 99 -0.80 10.10 -2.52
N ILE A 100 -0.36 9.71 -1.32
CA ILE A 100 -0.10 10.65 -0.22
C ILE A 100 1.16 11.48 -0.48
N ILE A 101 2.16 10.90 -1.15
CA ILE A 101 3.40 11.59 -1.53
C ILE A 101 3.16 12.51 -2.74
N ASN A 102 2.58 11.95 -3.80
CA ASN A 102 2.18 12.68 -5.00
C ASN A 102 0.86 12.08 -5.52
N PRO A 103 -0.24 12.86 -5.52
CA PRO A 103 -1.54 12.41 -6.03
C PRO A 103 -1.51 11.87 -7.47
N GLU A 104 -0.60 12.32 -8.32
CA GLU A 104 -0.47 11.82 -9.69
C GLU A 104 -0.09 10.33 -9.74
N LEU A 105 0.54 9.81 -8.68
CA LEU A 105 0.93 8.41 -8.58
C LEU A 105 -0.26 7.48 -8.29
N GLU A 106 -1.43 8.01 -7.93
CA GLU A 106 -2.67 7.21 -7.82
C GLU A 106 -3.04 6.57 -9.18
N TYR A 107 -2.74 7.27 -10.28
CA TYR A 107 -3.01 6.81 -11.64
C TYR A 107 -1.78 6.19 -12.32
N PHE A 108 -0.71 5.90 -11.56
CA PHE A 108 0.56 5.42 -12.10
C PHE A 108 0.44 4.12 -12.90
N GLU A 109 -0.59 3.31 -12.63
CA GLU A 109 -0.93 2.11 -13.41
C GLU A 109 -1.15 2.40 -14.92
N ASN A 110 -1.34 3.67 -15.31
CA ASN A 110 -1.57 4.10 -16.70
C ASN A 110 -0.37 4.82 -17.36
N VAL A 111 0.74 5.03 -16.65
CA VAL A 111 1.84 5.86 -17.16
C VAL A 111 3.08 5.00 -17.38
N ASN A 112 3.29 4.60 -18.64
CA ASN A 112 4.59 4.16 -19.09
C ASN A 112 5.56 5.35 -18.99
N GLU A 113 6.70 5.15 -18.34
CA GLU A 113 7.90 6.03 -18.32
C GLU A 113 8.06 6.96 -17.10
N PHE A 114 9.06 6.61 -16.28
CA PHE A 114 9.97 7.51 -15.56
C PHE A 114 11.41 7.11 -15.89
#